data_AF-A0A9C8FUP7-F1
#
_entry.id   AF-A0A9C8FUP7-F1
#
_cell.length_a   1.000
_cell.length_b   1.000
_cell.length_c   1.000
_cell.angle_alpha   90.00
_cell.angle_beta   90.00
_cell.angle_gamma   90.00
#
_symmetry.space_group_name_H-M   'P 1'
#
loop_
_entity.id
_entity.type
_entity.pdbx_description
1 polymer ?
#
loop_
_entity_poly.entity_id
_entity_poly.type
_entity_poly.pdbx_seq_one_letter_code
_entity_poly.pdbx_strand_id
1 'polypeptide(L)'
;DGTELTATVFANLLAAQRVILWKNVAGVMSADPDKVPGSEVIPELTYQEATELAYFGAEVLHPPAMTPAMMKNIPIFIKNVQEPSAEGTKISGEIVSKESKPVKGFSIIDEVSLLNIEGAGMIGVPGVSSRLFGALRKQGISVILISQASSEHSICCAVPADQGLKARETARQAFTAELENYRINSIEIEENCAILAAVGDQMSGIPGISAKFFGALGSAGVNVRAIAQGSSERNISAVIAAKDSSRALRAVHAGFYLSNQTLSIGIIGPGLIGSTLLDQIAGQSQRLKRDFNVDLRVRAITDSKRMTLAKTGIDIVDWKKALSERSEETRLDDFVDHVAAEYFPHSVLIDCTTSEEIPEHYAQWLERGIHIITPNKKAGTSPMDKYRLIMETARRRQRHFLYETTVGAGLPIIGTLRDLIQTGDKIKQVEGVFSGTLAYLFWRFDGTTPFSALVKEAKELGFTEPDPRDDLSGMDIVRKTVILAREIGWEVEVDEVPVRGLVPESLADVSVEQFMEKLDQMDGEMEKLYRQAEAEGQVLKYVGTIDEKGRCRVELRPYPRDHAFARITGSDNIVAFRTERYSSQPLIVQGPGAGPEVTAGGVFADLLRLVSYLGAKL
;
A
#
# COMPACT_ATOMS: atom_id res chain seq x y z
N ASP A 1 41.93 16.12 -6.46
CA ASP A 1 41.25 16.74 -5.29
C ASP A 1 42.08 17.75 -4.51
N GLY A 2 42.75 18.71 -5.19
CA GLY A 2 43.62 19.68 -4.51
C GLY A 2 42.96 21.00 -4.11
N THR A 3 41.91 21.42 -4.81
CA THR A 3 41.29 22.75 -4.66
C THR A 3 40.49 22.89 -3.35
N GLU A 4 39.74 21.86 -2.98
CA GLU A 4 38.94 21.83 -1.73
C GLU A 4 39.84 21.89 -0.50
N LEU A 5 40.85 21.03 -0.44
CA LEU A 5 41.83 21.01 0.64
C LEU A 5 42.57 22.35 0.74
N THR A 6 42.98 22.90 -0.40
CA THR A 6 43.63 24.22 -0.42
C THR A 6 42.72 25.30 0.17
N ALA A 7 41.44 25.31 -0.21
CA ALA A 7 40.48 26.29 0.29
C ALA A 7 40.26 26.20 1.80
N THR A 8 40.12 25.01 2.36
CA THR A 8 39.94 24.81 3.80
C THR A 8 41.22 25.09 4.59
N VAL A 9 42.41 24.81 4.04
CA VAL A 9 43.70 25.20 4.64
C VAL A 9 43.82 26.72 4.71
N PHE A 10 43.57 27.44 3.61
CA PHE A 10 43.57 28.91 3.63
C PHE A 10 42.54 29.47 4.60
N ALA A 11 41.32 28.91 4.63
CA ALA A 11 40.30 29.32 5.57
C ALA A 11 40.73 29.13 7.03
N ASN A 12 41.38 28.00 7.34
CA ASN A 12 41.94 27.76 8.66
C ASN A 12 43.03 28.80 9.01
N LEU A 13 43.99 29.04 8.11
CA LEU A 13 45.08 30.00 8.33
C LEU A 13 44.57 31.43 8.52
N LEU A 14 43.58 31.83 7.73
CA LEU A 14 42.98 33.17 7.77
C LEU A 14 41.91 33.33 8.86
N ALA A 15 41.56 32.26 9.58
CA ALA A 15 40.43 32.23 10.51
C ALA A 15 39.13 32.74 9.84
N ALA A 16 38.86 32.25 8.63
CA ALA A 16 37.70 32.67 7.85
C ALA A 16 36.38 32.32 8.57
N GLN A 17 35.34 33.12 8.32
CA GLN A 17 34.01 32.88 8.89
C GLN A 17 33.31 31.67 8.26
N ARG A 18 33.63 31.34 7.00
CA ARG A 18 33.06 30.21 6.26
C ARG A 18 33.89 29.88 5.02
N VAL A 19 33.72 28.66 4.52
CA VAL A 19 34.20 28.21 3.20
C VAL A 19 32.99 27.96 2.30
N ILE A 20 33.04 28.41 1.04
CA ILE A 20 32.00 28.10 0.05
C ILE A 20 32.65 27.34 -1.09
N LEU A 21 32.20 26.10 -1.30
CA LEU A 21 32.61 25.23 -2.39
C LEU A 21 31.52 25.27 -3.46
N TRP A 22 31.84 25.89 -4.59
CA TRP A 22 30.95 25.98 -5.74
C TRP A 22 31.13 24.74 -6.62
N LYS A 23 30.06 23.97 -6.81
CA LYS A 23 30.04 22.70 -7.54
C LYS A 23 28.91 22.67 -8.57
N ASN A 24 28.90 21.63 -9.42
CA ASN A 24 27.82 21.35 -10.36
C ASN A 24 26.69 20.48 -9.76
N VAL A 25 26.60 20.44 -8.43
CA VAL A 25 25.57 19.70 -7.70
C VAL A 25 24.83 20.65 -6.77
N ALA A 26 23.55 20.35 -6.50
CA ALA A 26 22.71 21.16 -5.62
C ALA A 26 23.23 21.21 -4.17
N GLY A 27 23.86 20.12 -3.72
CA GLY A 27 24.37 19.95 -2.36
C GLY A 27 24.75 18.48 -2.13
N VAL A 28 24.81 18.08 -0.86
CA VAL A 28 24.86 16.65 -0.49
C VAL A 28 23.44 16.10 -0.54
N MET A 29 23.24 15.05 -1.33
CA MET A 29 21.93 14.41 -1.51
C MET A 29 21.69 13.36 -0.41
N SER A 30 20.43 13.17 -0.03
CA SER A 30 20.00 12.13 0.93
C SER A 30 20.14 10.68 0.42
N ALA A 31 20.26 10.50 -0.88
CA ALA A 31 20.68 9.27 -1.55
C ALA A 31 21.20 9.63 -2.94
N ASP A 32 21.85 8.68 -3.62
CA ASP A 32 22.25 8.83 -5.03
C ASP A 32 21.02 9.18 -5.91
N PRO A 33 20.98 10.38 -6.52
CA PRO A 33 19.82 10.85 -7.30
C PRO A 33 19.57 10.03 -8.57
N ASP A 34 20.59 9.36 -9.10
CA ASP A 34 20.46 8.50 -10.29
C ASP A 34 19.74 7.19 -9.94
N LYS A 35 19.89 6.70 -8.70
CA LYS A 35 19.22 5.48 -8.19
C LYS A 35 17.90 5.78 -7.48
N VAL A 36 17.77 6.97 -6.89
CA VAL A 36 16.62 7.40 -6.08
C VAL A 36 16.09 8.76 -6.57
N PRO A 37 15.11 8.77 -7.50
CA PRO A 37 14.55 10.03 -8.04
C PRO A 37 13.92 10.95 -7.00
N GLY A 38 13.51 10.41 -5.85
CA GLY A 38 12.94 11.15 -4.72
C GLY A 38 13.99 11.69 -3.73
N SER A 39 15.29 11.65 -4.05
CA SER A 39 16.34 12.15 -3.17
C SER A 39 16.23 13.67 -2.97
N GLU A 40 16.27 14.10 -1.72
CA GLU A 40 16.26 15.52 -1.32
C GLU A 40 17.67 16.01 -1.00
N VAL A 41 17.95 17.30 -1.21
CA VAL A 41 19.17 17.97 -0.74
C VAL A 41 19.14 18.05 0.77
N ILE A 42 20.22 17.65 1.44
CA ILE A 42 20.35 17.74 2.89
C ILE A 42 20.75 19.19 3.26
N PRO A 43 19.95 19.94 4.03
CA PRO A 43 20.26 21.33 4.33
C PRO A 43 21.46 21.50 5.27
N GLU A 44 21.54 20.66 6.30
CA GLU A 44 22.58 20.70 7.33
C GLU A 44 23.11 19.30 7.69
N LEU A 45 24.43 19.19 7.74
CA LEU A 45 25.19 18.01 8.16
C LEU A 45 26.25 18.38 9.20
N THR A 46 26.58 17.46 10.10
CA THR A 46 27.84 17.58 10.85
C THR A 46 29.03 17.17 9.99
N TYR A 47 30.25 17.56 10.40
CA TYR A 47 31.45 17.05 9.76
C TYR A 47 31.56 15.52 9.82
N GLN A 48 31.05 14.90 10.90
CA GLN A 48 31.11 13.45 11.08
C GLN A 48 30.12 12.76 10.14
N GLU A 49 28.90 13.26 10.03
CA GLU A 49 27.90 12.76 9.06
C GLU A 49 28.40 12.92 7.61
N ALA A 50 28.96 14.07 7.27
CA ALA A 50 29.50 14.33 5.93
C ALA A 50 30.68 13.39 5.61
N THR A 51 31.54 13.10 6.60
CA THR A 51 32.67 12.18 6.44
C THR A 51 32.19 10.75 6.19
N GLU A 52 31.21 10.28 6.96
CA GLU A 52 30.61 8.95 6.79
C GLU A 52 29.91 8.81 5.43
N LEU A 53 29.08 9.79 5.04
CA LEU A 53 28.43 9.76 3.73
C LEU A 53 29.45 9.73 2.58
N ALA A 54 30.50 10.54 2.67
CA ALA A 54 31.57 10.56 1.67
C ALA A 54 32.36 9.24 1.61
N TYR A 55 32.63 8.61 2.75
CA TYR A 55 33.30 7.31 2.80
C TYR A 55 32.49 6.22 2.10
N PHE A 56 31.16 6.25 2.24
CA PHE A 56 30.26 5.26 1.66
C PHE A 56 29.73 5.62 0.25
N GLY A 57 30.35 6.57 -0.45
CA GLY A 57 30.11 6.82 -1.88
C GLY A 57 29.32 8.08 -2.23
N ALA A 58 28.96 8.93 -1.26
CA ALA A 58 28.42 10.26 -1.55
C ALA A 58 29.57 11.24 -1.92
N GLU A 59 30.09 11.13 -3.15
CA GLU A 59 31.30 11.83 -3.64
C GLU A 59 31.11 13.35 -3.86
N VAL A 60 30.67 14.07 -2.82
CA VAL A 60 30.53 15.53 -2.86
C VAL A 60 31.72 16.23 -2.19
N LEU A 61 32.40 15.59 -1.24
CA LEU A 61 33.55 16.19 -0.56
C LEU A 61 34.49 15.11 -0.01
N HIS A 62 35.78 15.21 -0.31
CA HIS A 62 36.74 14.24 0.24
C HIS A 62 37.01 14.49 1.73
N PRO A 63 36.97 13.46 2.61
CA PRO A 63 37.17 13.63 4.05
C PRO A 63 38.42 14.41 4.47
N PRO A 64 39.62 14.20 3.86
CA PRO A 64 40.82 14.97 4.21
C PRO A 64 40.67 16.49 3.97
N ALA A 65 39.84 16.90 3.01
CA ALA A 65 39.61 18.31 2.72
C ALA A 65 38.82 19.01 3.84
N MET A 66 38.03 18.29 4.64
CA MET A 66 37.28 18.88 5.76
C MET A 66 38.14 19.14 7.00
N THR A 67 39.21 18.37 7.20
CA THR A 67 40.01 18.41 8.43
C THR A 67 40.48 19.81 8.85
N PRO A 68 41.01 20.67 7.94
CA PRO A 68 41.42 22.01 8.33
C PRO A 68 40.26 22.88 8.82
N ALA A 69 39.09 22.77 8.19
CA ALA A 69 37.90 23.51 8.60
C ALA A 69 37.37 23.02 9.96
N MET A 70 37.38 21.70 10.19
CA MET A 70 36.97 21.07 11.45
C MET A 70 37.75 21.59 12.66
N MET A 71 39.08 21.76 12.53
CA MET A 71 39.95 22.19 13.64
C MET A 71 39.57 23.54 14.26
N LYS A 72 38.95 24.44 13.48
CA LYS A 72 38.49 25.76 13.93
C LYS A 72 36.96 25.91 13.85
N ASN A 73 36.24 24.81 13.64
CA ASN A 73 34.80 24.77 13.44
C ASN A 73 34.30 25.77 12.36
N ILE A 74 35.04 25.90 11.26
CA ILE A 74 34.72 26.83 10.15
C ILE A 74 33.68 26.18 9.23
N PRO A 75 32.43 26.66 9.15
CA PRO A 75 31.39 26.03 8.37
C PRO A 75 31.72 25.99 6.87
N ILE A 76 31.45 24.84 6.23
CA ILE A 76 31.61 24.63 4.80
C ILE A 76 30.23 24.64 4.14
N PHE A 77 30.06 25.43 3.09
CA PHE A 77 28.84 25.46 2.28
C PHE A 77 29.13 24.85 0.92
N ILE A 78 28.31 23.89 0.50
CA ILE A 78 28.30 23.34 -0.85
C ILE A 78 27.17 24.01 -1.61
N LYS A 79 27.49 24.72 -2.70
CA LYS A 79 26.51 25.46 -3.51
C LYS A 79 26.63 25.11 -4.99
N ASN A 80 25.51 25.21 -5.70
CA ASN A 80 25.46 24.99 -7.14
C ASN A 80 25.86 26.26 -7.92
N VAL A 81 26.81 26.15 -8.84
CA VAL A 81 27.21 27.24 -9.76
C VAL A 81 26.05 27.69 -10.64
N GLN A 82 25.16 26.76 -11.04
CA GLN A 82 24.03 27.02 -11.92
C GLN A 82 22.80 27.61 -11.18
N GLU A 83 22.70 27.39 -9.87
CA GLU A 83 21.63 27.95 -9.01
C GLU A 83 22.23 28.66 -7.77
N PRO A 84 22.78 29.88 -7.93
CA PRO A 84 23.47 30.57 -6.83
C PRO A 84 22.57 30.96 -5.65
N SER A 85 21.26 31.12 -5.91
CA SER A 85 20.24 31.44 -4.90
C SER A 85 19.83 30.25 -4.05
N ALA A 86 20.10 29.00 -4.48
CA ALA A 86 19.82 27.83 -3.66
C ALA A 86 20.65 27.85 -2.37
N GLU A 87 20.06 27.38 -1.28
CA GLU A 87 20.72 27.32 0.03
C GLU A 87 21.90 26.35 0.02
N GLY A 88 21.72 25.20 -0.65
CA GLY A 88 22.70 24.13 -0.75
C GLY A 88 22.80 23.33 0.56
N THR A 89 23.99 22.81 0.85
CA THR A 89 24.27 22.07 2.09
C THR A 89 25.30 22.82 2.94
N LYS A 90 25.00 22.99 4.23
CA LYS A 90 25.93 23.51 5.23
C LYS A 90 26.48 22.37 6.08
N ILE A 91 27.80 22.29 6.20
CA ILE A 91 28.53 21.33 7.03
C ILE A 91 29.19 22.09 8.20
N SER A 92 28.88 21.73 9.43
CA SER A 92 29.42 22.37 10.65
C SER A 92 29.64 21.39 11.81
N GLY A 93 30.17 21.85 12.95
CA GLY A 93 30.41 20.99 14.12
C GLY A 93 29.15 20.60 14.88
N GLU A 94 28.10 21.42 14.79
CA GLU A 94 26.80 21.18 15.42
C GLU A 94 25.68 21.49 14.44
N ILE A 95 24.54 20.81 14.63
CA ILE A 95 23.29 21.06 13.91
C ILE A 95 22.47 22.04 14.74
N VAL A 96 22.01 23.14 14.13
CA VAL A 96 21.24 24.18 14.82
C VAL A 96 19.73 23.94 14.67
N SER A 97 19.32 23.20 13.64
CA SER A 97 17.91 22.92 13.34
C SER A 97 17.27 21.90 14.30
N LYS A 98 16.12 22.29 14.88
CA LYS A 98 15.30 21.42 15.74
C LYS A 98 14.47 20.38 14.96
N GLU A 99 14.32 20.55 13.64
CA GLU A 99 13.51 19.69 12.76
C GLU A 99 14.37 18.66 11.99
N SER A 100 15.58 18.37 12.49
CA SER A 100 16.50 17.43 11.86
C SER A 100 16.00 15.99 11.92
N LYS A 101 15.95 15.31 10.75
CA LYS A 101 15.68 13.86 10.67
C LYS A 101 16.81 13.08 11.39
N PRO A 102 16.51 12.00 12.16
CA PRO A 102 17.54 11.18 12.80
C PRO A 102 18.56 10.57 11.84
N VAL A 103 18.10 10.14 10.66
CA VAL A 103 18.93 9.65 9.56
C VAL A 103 18.99 10.73 8.49
N LYS A 104 20.20 11.10 8.07
CA LYS A 104 20.49 12.18 7.11
C LYS A 104 20.65 11.70 5.69
N GLY A 105 21.10 10.48 5.50
CA GLY A 105 21.28 9.97 4.16
C GLY A 105 21.60 8.50 4.12
N PHE A 106 21.50 7.97 2.91
CA PHE A 106 21.80 6.60 2.55
C PHE A 106 22.81 6.60 1.42
N SER A 107 23.73 5.66 1.47
CA SER A 107 24.77 5.53 0.47
C SER A 107 25.07 4.05 0.22
N ILE A 108 25.64 3.78 -0.95
CA ILE A 108 25.90 2.42 -1.38
C ILE A 108 27.30 2.32 -1.98
N ILE A 109 28.05 1.30 -1.54
CA ILE A 109 29.31 0.90 -2.16
C ILE A 109 29.03 -0.37 -2.95
N ASP A 110 29.04 -0.26 -4.28
CA ASP A 110 28.97 -1.40 -5.20
C ASP A 110 30.34 -2.07 -5.36
N GLU A 111 30.41 -3.18 -6.10
CA GLU A 111 31.65 -3.90 -6.40
C GLU A 111 32.42 -4.34 -5.15
N VAL A 112 31.72 -5.05 -4.25
CA VAL A 112 32.28 -5.58 -3.01
C VAL A 112 32.23 -7.11 -3.00
N SER A 113 33.22 -7.73 -2.36
CA SER A 113 33.21 -9.16 -2.01
C SER A 113 33.28 -9.36 -0.50
N LEU A 114 32.61 -10.39 0.00
CA LEU A 114 32.50 -10.70 1.43
C LEU A 114 33.39 -11.90 1.76
N LEU A 115 34.49 -11.67 2.49
CA LEU A 115 35.38 -12.72 2.98
C LEU A 115 34.87 -13.21 4.34
N ASN A 116 34.59 -14.51 4.46
CA ASN A 116 34.17 -15.14 5.70
C ASN A 116 35.21 -16.18 6.14
N ILE A 117 35.62 -16.11 7.41
CA ILE A 117 36.42 -17.14 8.09
C ILE A 117 35.59 -17.71 9.22
N GLU A 118 35.54 -19.03 9.34
CA GLU A 118 34.70 -19.70 10.33
C GLU A 118 35.42 -20.91 10.94
N GLY A 119 35.28 -21.11 12.24
CA GLY A 119 35.72 -22.32 12.92
C GLY A 119 35.77 -22.25 14.43
N ALA A 120 35.44 -23.38 15.07
CA ALA A 120 35.37 -23.51 16.53
C ALA A 120 36.72 -23.33 17.22
N GLY A 121 37.83 -23.58 16.51
CA GLY A 121 39.18 -23.39 17.04
C GLY A 121 39.62 -21.92 17.12
N MET A 122 38.79 -20.96 16.70
CA MET A 122 39.05 -19.53 16.87
C MET A 122 38.53 -18.95 18.19
N ILE A 123 37.58 -19.64 18.83
CA ILE A 123 36.88 -19.13 20.01
C ILE A 123 37.86 -18.91 21.17
N GLY A 124 38.00 -17.67 21.63
CA GLY A 124 38.85 -17.31 22.76
C GLY A 124 40.34 -17.40 22.48
N VAL A 125 40.76 -17.56 21.21
CA VAL A 125 42.17 -17.58 20.81
C VAL A 125 42.63 -16.17 20.44
N PRO A 126 43.51 -15.54 21.24
CA PRO A 126 43.95 -14.18 20.96
C PRO A 126 44.72 -14.08 19.65
N GLY A 127 44.45 -13.03 18.88
CA GLY A 127 45.28 -12.63 17.73
C GLY A 127 44.88 -13.21 16.37
N VAL A 128 43.80 -13.98 16.26
CA VAL A 128 43.26 -14.45 14.96
C VAL A 128 42.90 -13.26 14.06
N SER A 129 42.13 -12.30 14.56
CA SER A 129 41.78 -11.07 13.83
C SER A 129 43.03 -10.26 13.44
N SER A 130 43.98 -10.09 14.35
CA SER A 130 45.25 -9.39 14.10
C SER A 130 46.06 -10.04 12.99
N ARG A 131 46.14 -11.38 12.98
CA ARG A 131 46.82 -12.14 11.92
C ARG A 131 46.12 -11.99 10.58
N LEU A 132 44.79 -12.10 10.54
CA LEU A 132 43.99 -11.93 9.33
C LEU A 132 44.23 -10.55 8.71
N PHE A 133 43.96 -9.48 9.45
CA PHE A 133 44.12 -8.11 8.94
C PHE A 133 45.59 -7.75 8.67
N GLY A 134 46.53 -8.31 9.43
CA GLY A 134 47.96 -8.19 9.17
C GLY A 134 48.38 -8.82 7.84
N ALA A 135 47.83 -9.99 7.50
CA ALA A 135 48.08 -10.66 6.23
C ALA A 135 47.50 -9.89 5.05
N LEU A 136 46.25 -9.43 5.17
CA LEU A 136 45.60 -8.60 4.14
C LEU A 136 46.37 -7.30 3.89
N ARG A 137 46.78 -6.59 4.96
CA ARG A 137 47.57 -5.36 4.86
C ARG A 137 48.90 -5.58 4.13
N LYS A 138 49.61 -6.68 4.41
CA LYS A 138 50.88 -7.00 3.73
C LYS A 138 50.72 -7.15 2.22
N GLN A 139 49.53 -7.52 1.76
CA GLN A 139 49.18 -7.67 0.34
C GLN A 139 48.52 -6.43 -0.26
N GLY A 140 48.43 -5.33 0.50
CA GLY A 140 47.80 -4.08 0.08
C GLY A 140 46.28 -4.17 -0.05
N ILE A 141 45.65 -5.14 0.60
CA ILE A 141 44.21 -5.37 0.50
C ILE A 141 43.49 -4.46 1.48
N SER A 142 42.57 -3.65 0.96
CA SER A 142 41.75 -2.75 1.77
C SER A 142 40.56 -3.48 2.38
N VAL A 143 40.20 -3.13 3.60
CA VAL A 143 39.00 -3.65 4.28
C VAL A 143 38.05 -2.48 4.49
N ILE A 144 36.82 -2.65 3.98
CA ILE A 144 35.79 -1.61 3.98
C ILE A 144 34.89 -1.73 5.20
N LEU A 145 34.48 -2.95 5.53
CA LEU A 145 33.57 -3.27 6.62
C LEU A 145 34.04 -4.53 7.33
N ILE A 146 33.88 -4.57 8.66
CA ILE A 146 34.21 -5.72 9.50
C ILE A 146 32.96 -6.08 10.32
N SER A 147 32.64 -7.38 10.36
CA SER A 147 31.58 -7.94 11.18
C SER A 147 32.11 -9.20 11.86
N GLN A 148 32.03 -9.27 13.19
CA GLN A 148 32.51 -10.43 13.95
C GLN A 148 31.38 -10.93 14.85
N ALA A 149 31.16 -12.25 14.85
CA ALA A 149 30.23 -12.88 15.76
C ALA A 149 30.74 -12.74 17.22
N SER A 150 29.83 -12.50 18.17
CA SER A 150 30.18 -12.37 19.59
C SER A 150 30.82 -13.62 20.19
N SER A 151 30.57 -14.79 19.59
CA SER A 151 31.22 -16.06 19.93
C SER A 151 32.67 -16.15 19.45
N GLU A 152 33.15 -15.19 18.67
CA GLU A 152 34.43 -15.24 17.94
C GLU A 152 34.55 -16.44 16.98
N HIS A 153 33.43 -17.13 16.71
CA HIS A 153 33.37 -18.30 15.83
C HIS A 153 33.54 -17.94 14.35
N SER A 154 33.22 -16.69 13.98
CA SER A 154 33.37 -16.21 12.62
C SER A 154 33.81 -14.76 12.58
N ILE A 155 34.63 -14.44 11.57
CA ILE A 155 35.02 -13.09 11.21
C ILE A 155 34.67 -12.89 9.74
N CYS A 156 33.94 -11.83 9.47
CA CYS A 156 33.49 -11.46 8.15
C CYS A 156 34.04 -10.06 7.82
N CYS A 157 34.59 -9.89 6.63
CA CYS A 157 35.03 -8.58 6.18
C CYS A 157 34.74 -8.35 4.70
N ALA A 158 34.33 -7.12 4.39
CA ALA A 158 34.09 -6.68 3.04
C ALA A 158 35.38 -6.09 2.45
N VAL A 159 35.71 -6.53 1.24
CA VAL A 159 36.87 -6.05 0.46
C VAL A 159 36.40 -5.62 -0.94
N PRO A 160 37.15 -4.75 -1.64
CA PRO A 160 36.88 -4.45 -3.05
C PRO A 160 36.79 -5.73 -3.90
N ALA A 161 35.86 -5.79 -4.84
CA ALA A 161 35.59 -7.00 -5.63
C ALA A 161 36.83 -7.48 -6.42
N ASP A 162 37.61 -6.55 -6.97
CA ASP A 162 38.87 -6.84 -7.67
C ASP A 162 39.94 -7.48 -6.76
N GLN A 163 39.79 -7.34 -5.44
CA GLN A 163 40.70 -7.90 -4.42
C GLN A 163 40.14 -9.17 -3.76
N GLY A 164 38.89 -9.57 -4.02
CA GLY A 164 38.19 -10.66 -3.32
C GLY A 164 38.94 -12.00 -3.33
N LEU A 165 39.28 -12.49 -4.52
CA LEU A 165 40.02 -13.75 -4.68
C LEU A 165 41.42 -13.68 -4.03
N LYS A 166 42.12 -12.56 -4.19
CA LYS A 166 43.43 -12.33 -3.56
C LYS A 166 43.32 -12.35 -2.03
N ALA A 167 42.25 -11.78 -1.48
CA ALA A 167 41.99 -11.76 -0.04
C ALA A 167 41.77 -13.17 0.50
N ARG A 168 40.97 -13.99 -0.19
CA ARG A 168 40.76 -15.40 0.16
C ARG A 168 42.06 -16.18 0.18
N GLU A 169 42.86 -16.13 -0.89
CA GLU A 169 44.13 -16.87 -0.94
C GLU A 169 45.12 -16.40 0.13
N THR A 170 45.19 -15.08 0.37
CA THR A 170 46.03 -14.50 1.43
C THR A 170 45.62 -15.01 2.82
N ALA A 171 44.32 -15.05 3.11
CA ALA A 171 43.80 -15.58 4.36
C ALA A 171 44.05 -17.09 4.49
N ARG A 172 43.81 -17.88 3.43
CA ARG A 172 44.11 -19.32 3.41
C ARG A 172 45.57 -19.62 3.69
N GLN A 173 46.49 -18.88 3.05
CA GLN A 173 47.92 -19.01 3.31
C GLN A 173 48.27 -18.69 4.76
N ALA A 174 47.71 -17.60 5.31
CA ALA A 174 47.97 -17.17 6.69
C ALA A 174 47.46 -18.14 7.76
N PHE A 175 46.48 -18.98 7.43
CA PHE A 175 45.82 -19.93 8.32
C PHE A 175 45.92 -21.40 7.85
N THR A 176 46.94 -21.73 7.05
CA THR A 176 47.12 -23.08 6.48
C THR A 176 47.14 -24.16 7.57
N ALA A 177 47.91 -23.95 8.63
CA ALA A 177 48.03 -24.91 9.73
C ALA A 177 46.71 -25.09 10.49
N GLU A 178 45.93 -24.02 10.66
CA GLU A 178 44.63 -24.06 11.33
C GLU A 178 43.56 -24.78 10.48
N LEU A 179 43.61 -24.63 9.16
CA LEU A 179 42.76 -25.37 8.23
C LEU A 179 43.10 -26.87 8.22
N GLU A 180 44.39 -27.23 8.16
CA GLU A 180 44.84 -28.63 8.18
C GLU A 180 44.51 -29.35 9.49
N ASN A 181 44.54 -28.63 10.62
CA ASN A 181 44.21 -29.16 11.94
C ASN A 181 42.72 -28.99 12.31
N TYR A 182 41.85 -28.62 11.35
CA TYR A 182 40.41 -28.42 11.56
C TYR A 182 40.05 -27.45 12.69
N ARG A 183 40.95 -26.50 13.00
CA ARG A 183 40.67 -25.39 13.93
C ARG A 183 39.89 -24.28 13.24
N ILE A 184 40.14 -24.08 11.95
CA ILE A 184 39.32 -23.26 11.06
C ILE A 184 38.66 -24.22 10.07
N ASN A 185 37.34 -24.09 9.94
CA ASN A 185 36.51 -24.96 9.10
C ASN A 185 36.51 -24.46 7.66
N SER A 186 36.35 -23.15 7.45
CA SER A 186 36.23 -22.57 6.12
C SER A 186 36.82 -21.16 6.04
N ILE A 187 37.30 -20.83 4.84
CA ILE A 187 37.68 -19.48 4.40
C ILE A 187 37.09 -19.32 3.01
N GLU A 188 36.00 -18.57 2.92
CA GLU A 188 35.16 -18.45 1.74
C GLU A 188 35.02 -16.99 1.32
N ILE A 189 34.80 -16.79 0.03
CA ILE A 189 34.54 -15.47 -0.56
C ILE A 189 33.19 -15.51 -1.25
N GLU A 190 32.33 -14.54 -0.95
CA GLU A 190 31.09 -14.31 -1.66
C GLU A 190 31.21 -13.06 -2.52
N GLU A 191 31.19 -13.25 -3.83
CA GLU A 191 31.31 -12.19 -4.82
C GLU A 191 29.95 -11.50 -5.09
N ASN A 192 29.96 -10.41 -5.85
CA ASN A 192 28.75 -9.67 -6.26
C ASN A 192 27.92 -9.17 -5.05
N CYS A 193 28.58 -8.51 -4.11
CA CYS A 193 27.95 -7.85 -2.98
C CYS A 193 27.98 -6.33 -3.13
N ALA A 194 27.11 -5.65 -2.38
CA ALA A 194 27.14 -4.21 -2.15
C ALA A 194 26.97 -3.91 -0.66
N ILE A 195 27.49 -2.78 -0.19
CA ILE A 195 27.32 -2.29 1.18
C ILE A 195 26.36 -1.12 1.16
N LEU A 196 25.21 -1.27 1.81
CA LEU A 196 24.25 -0.20 2.03
C LEU A 196 24.47 0.39 3.42
N ALA A 197 24.62 1.71 3.51
CA ALA A 197 24.80 2.42 4.77
C ALA A 197 23.70 3.46 4.99
N ALA A 198 23.24 3.57 6.24
CA ALA A 198 22.41 4.67 6.74
C ALA A 198 23.26 5.51 7.70
N VAL A 199 23.28 6.84 7.51
CA VAL A 199 24.14 7.76 8.26
C VAL A 199 23.31 8.85 8.95
N GLY A 200 23.57 9.11 10.23
CA GLY A 200 23.02 10.24 10.98
C GLY A 200 23.44 10.27 12.45
N ASP A 201 23.85 11.44 12.96
CA ASP A 201 24.31 11.62 14.34
C ASP A 201 23.20 11.39 15.37
N GLN A 202 21.97 11.73 14.99
CA GLN A 202 20.81 11.66 15.86
C GLN A 202 20.18 10.26 15.89
N MET A 203 20.79 9.24 15.28
CA MET A 203 20.34 7.85 15.42
C MET A 203 20.62 7.28 16.82
N SER A 204 21.69 7.74 17.46
CA SER A 204 22.15 7.22 18.74
C SER A 204 21.09 7.34 19.82
N GLY A 205 20.76 6.22 20.45
CA GLY A 205 19.80 6.19 21.56
C GLY A 205 18.33 6.39 21.17
N ILE A 206 18.00 6.41 19.86
CA ILE A 206 16.61 6.40 19.37
C ILE A 206 16.19 4.96 19.05
N PRO A 207 15.29 4.35 19.86
CA PRO A 207 14.81 3.01 19.58
C PRO A 207 14.06 2.94 18.25
N GLY A 208 14.25 1.83 17.52
CA GLY A 208 13.49 1.52 16.30
C GLY A 208 14.14 1.96 14.99
N ILE A 209 15.24 2.73 15.01
CA ILE A 209 15.95 3.11 13.77
C ILE A 209 16.50 1.88 13.03
N SER A 210 17.26 1.02 13.71
CA SER A 210 17.75 -0.22 13.11
C SER A 210 16.62 -1.15 12.68
N ALA A 211 15.56 -1.26 13.49
CA ALA A 211 14.38 -2.06 13.14
C ALA A 211 13.69 -1.55 11.86
N LYS A 212 13.60 -0.23 11.70
CA LYS A 212 13.05 0.41 10.50
C LYS A 212 13.94 0.18 9.28
N PHE A 213 15.26 0.28 9.43
CA PHE A 213 16.23 0.01 8.36
C PHE A 213 16.14 -1.43 7.85
N PHE A 214 16.25 -2.42 8.75
CA PHE A 214 16.15 -3.83 8.38
C PHE A 214 14.73 -4.24 7.98
N GLY A 215 13.70 -3.62 8.57
CA GLY A 215 12.30 -3.82 8.18
C GLY A 215 12.02 -3.35 6.75
N ALA A 216 12.58 -2.21 6.33
CA ALA A 216 12.47 -1.72 4.97
C ALA A 216 13.12 -2.70 3.95
N LEU A 217 14.29 -3.25 4.30
CA LEU A 217 14.95 -4.29 3.48
C LEU A 217 14.12 -5.57 3.39
N GLY A 218 13.59 -6.05 4.52
CA GLY A 218 12.75 -7.25 4.57
C GLY A 218 11.47 -7.11 3.74
N SER A 219 10.77 -5.98 3.88
CA SER A 219 9.56 -5.66 3.10
C SER A 219 9.81 -5.58 1.60
N ALA A 220 11.02 -5.17 1.20
CA ALA A 220 11.45 -5.14 -0.20
C ALA A 220 11.96 -6.50 -0.71
N GLY A 221 11.95 -7.55 0.12
CA GLY A 221 12.47 -8.87 -0.23
C GLY A 221 13.98 -8.88 -0.47
N VAL A 222 14.73 -8.05 0.26
CA VAL A 222 16.20 -7.97 0.21
C VAL A 222 16.79 -8.72 1.39
N ASN A 223 17.64 -9.70 1.11
CA ASN A 223 18.33 -10.46 2.16
C ASN A 223 19.61 -9.74 2.64
N VAL A 224 19.84 -9.76 3.95
CA VAL A 224 21.03 -9.17 4.58
C VAL A 224 22.05 -10.26 4.90
N ARG A 225 23.28 -10.09 4.41
CA ARG A 225 24.37 -11.06 4.55
C ARG A 225 25.28 -10.79 5.75
N ALA A 226 25.59 -9.53 5.98
CA ALA A 226 26.39 -9.09 7.12
C ALA A 226 25.93 -7.72 7.58
N ILE A 227 26.18 -7.41 8.84
CA ILE A 227 25.80 -6.14 9.46
C ILE A 227 27.01 -5.54 10.19
N ALA A 228 27.10 -4.21 10.20
CA ALA A 228 28.05 -3.49 11.04
C ALA A 228 27.41 -2.21 11.58
N GLN A 229 27.64 -1.94 12.86
CA GLN A 229 27.27 -0.69 13.53
C GLN A 229 28.32 -0.38 14.57
N GLY A 230 28.91 0.82 14.49
CA GLY A 230 29.86 1.30 15.50
C GLY A 230 29.15 1.75 16.78
N SER A 231 29.91 1.89 17.87
CA SER A 231 29.37 2.33 19.18
C SER A 231 28.85 3.76 19.20
N SER A 232 29.16 4.56 18.17
CA SER A 232 28.55 5.89 17.99
C SER A 232 27.13 5.82 17.45
N GLU A 233 26.68 4.65 16.97
CA GLU A 233 25.39 4.43 16.32
C GLU A 233 25.10 5.35 15.10
N ARG A 234 26.08 6.15 14.65
CA ARG A 234 25.98 7.08 13.52
C ARG A 234 25.83 6.40 12.17
N ASN A 235 26.27 5.14 12.09
CA ASN A 235 26.25 4.38 10.86
C ASN A 235 25.68 2.99 11.13
N ILE A 236 24.65 2.63 10.36
CA ILE A 236 24.15 1.25 10.26
C ILE A 236 24.45 0.79 8.84
N SER A 237 25.26 -0.25 8.72
CA SER A 237 25.66 -0.83 7.44
C SER A 237 25.17 -2.26 7.29
N ALA A 238 24.74 -2.62 6.08
CA ALA A 238 24.34 -3.96 5.69
C ALA A 238 24.99 -4.37 4.38
N VAL A 239 25.52 -5.58 4.33
CA VAL A 239 25.98 -6.21 3.09
C VAL A 239 24.82 -6.95 2.45
N ILE A 240 24.55 -6.67 1.18
CA ILE A 240 23.46 -7.23 0.38
C ILE A 240 24.00 -7.77 -0.95
N ALA A 241 23.18 -8.50 -1.71
CA ALA A 241 23.54 -8.88 -3.07
C ALA A 241 23.57 -7.65 -3.99
N ALA A 242 24.54 -7.57 -4.90
CA ALA A 242 24.71 -6.42 -5.80
C ALA A 242 23.47 -6.19 -6.70
N LYS A 243 22.80 -7.27 -7.13
CA LYS A 243 21.54 -7.19 -7.91
C LYS A 243 20.41 -6.46 -7.17
N ASP A 244 20.47 -6.39 -5.83
CA ASP A 244 19.45 -5.78 -4.99
C ASP A 244 19.79 -4.33 -4.62
N SER A 245 20.93 -3.79 -5.08
CA SER A 245 21.49 -2.49 -4.66
C SER A 245 20.49 -1.34 -4.80
N SER A 246 19.98 -1.12 -6.01
CA SER A 246 19.02 -0.06 -6.31
C SER A 246 17.70 -0.24 -5.57
N ARG A 247 17.21 -1.47 -5.47
CA ARG A 247 15.96 -1.80 -4.77
C ARG A 247 16.09 -1.54 -3.26
N ALA A 248 17.18 -1.98 -2.67
CA ALA A 248 17.48 -1.81 -1.26
C ALA A 248 17.64 -0.33 -0.89
N LEU A 249 18.43 0.41 -1.67
CA LEU A 249 18.66 1.85 -1.48
C LEU A 249 17.33 2.62 -1.56
N ARG A 250 16.50 2.33 -2.58
CA ARG A 250 15.16 2.92 -2.71
C ARG A 250 14.27 2.58 -1.52
N ALA A 251 14.26 1.33 -1.07
CA ALA A 251 13.41 0.89 0.03
C ALA A 251 13.78 1.57 1.35
N VAL A 252 15.08 1.64 1.70
CA VAL A 252 15.51 2.32 2.93
C VAL A 252 15.30 3.83 2.83
N HIS A 253 15.63 4.46 1.69
CA HIS A 253 15.36 5.88 1.51
C HIS A 253 13.87 6.18 1.64
N ALA A 254 13.01 5.43 0.94
CA ALA A 254 11.56 5.54 1.06
C ALA A 254 11.09 5.37 2.50
N GLY A 255 11.62 4.38 3.23
CA GLY A 255 11.25 4.16 4.62
C GLY A 255 11.51 5.39 5.50
N PHE A 256 12.63 6.09 5.31
CA PHE A 256 13.02 7.19 6.19
C PHE A 256 12.67 8.59 5.68
N TYR A 257 12.64 8.80 4.37
CA TYR A 257 12.46 10.11 3.72
C TYR A 257 11.10 10.29 3.09
N LEU A 258 10.56 9.25 2.46
CA LEU A 258 9.16 9.25 2.12
C LEU A 258 8.38 8.95 3.39
N SER A 259 7.14 9.42 3.44
CA SER A 259 6.26 8.81 4.42
C SER A 259 6.23 7.31 4.13
N ASN A 260 6.33 6.48 5.16
CA ASN A 260 6.00 5.04 5.09
C ASN A 260 4.59 4.78 4.49
N GLN A 261 3.80 5.82 4.27
CA GLN A 261 2.42 5.81 3.82
C GLN A 261 2.24 6.51 2.46
N THR A 262 3.30 6.72 1.68
CA THR A 262 3.14 7.14 0.29
C THR A 262 2.56 5.99 -0.52
N LEU A 263 1.33 6.17 -1.02
CA LEU A 263 0.58 5.15 -1.71
C LEU A 263 0.38 5.54 -3.17
N SER A 264 0.88 4.71 -4.09
CA SER A 264 0.67 4.85 -5.54
C SER A 264 -0.71 4.29 -5.91
N ILE A 265 -1.59 5.15 -6.42
CA ILE A 265 -3.00 4.82 -6.68
C ILE A 265 -3.27 4.83 -8.19
N GLY A 266 -3.84 3.73 -8.69
CA GLY A 266 -4.45 3.65 -10.01
C GLY A 266 -5.98 3.58 -9.91
N ILE A 267 -6.70 4.47 -10.59
CA ILE A 267 -8.16 4.45 -10.67
C ILE A 267 -8.60 3.85 -12.01
N ILE A 268 -9.41 2.78 -11.95
CA ILE A 268 -10.03 2.16 -13.12
C ILE A 268 -11.51 2.52 -13.10
N GLY A 269 -12.00 3.18 -14.16
CA GLY A 269 -13.38 3.62 -14.27
C GLY A 269 -13.66 4.94 -13.54
N PRO A 270 -13.22 6.10 -14.06
CA PRO A 270 -13.54 7.41 -13.53
C PRO A 270 -14.98 7.87 -13.91
N GLY A 271 -15.94 6.94 -13.87
CA GLY A 271 -17.37 7.22 -14.00
C GLY A 271 -17.91 7.89 -12.73
N LEU A 272 -19.21 7.81 -12.48
CA LEU A 272 -19.86 8.52 -11.37
C LEU A 272 -19.17 8.30 -10.01
N ILE A 273 -18.95 7.04 -9.61
CA ILE A 273 -18.27 6.71 -8.34
C ILE A 273 -16.79 7.09 -8.37
N GLY A 274 -16.07 6.77 -9.45
CA GLY A 274 -14.64 7.07 -9.57
C GLY A 274 -14.35 8.56 -9.56
N SER A 275 -15.17 9.39 -10.21
CA SER A 275 -15.04 10.84 -10.19
C SER A 275 -15.30 11.43 -8.81
N THR A 276 -16.35 10.97 -8.12
CA THR A 276 -16.66 11.43 -6.76
C THR A 276 -15.58 11.02 -5.77
N LEU A 277 -15.01 9.82 -5.91
CA LEU A 277 -13.86 9.38 -5.11
C LEU A 277 -12.64 10.31 -5.32
N LEU A 278 -12.34 10.68 -6.56
CA LEU A 278 -11.25 11.60 -6.87
C LEU A 278 -11.48 12.97 -6.19
N ASP A 279 -12.70 13.49 -6.22
CA ASP A 279 -13.05 14.75 -5.55
C ASP A 279 -12.87 14.64 -4.02
N GLN A 280 -13.30 13.53 -3.41
CA GLN A 280 -13.10 13.28 -1.97
C GLN A 280 -11.62 13.14 -1.58
N ILE A 281 -10.82 12.45 -2.40
CA ILE A 281 -9.36 12.36 -2.20
C ILE A 281 -8.74 13.76 -2.29
N ALA A 282 -9.08 14.54 -3.32
CA ALA A 282 -8.56 15.90 -3.49
C ALA A 282 -8.86 16.79 -2.26
N GLY A 283 -10.09 16.72 -1.74
CA GLY A 283 -10.50 17.50 -0.57
C GLY A 283 -9.80 17.12 0.74
N GLN A 284 -9.19 15.92 0.83
CA GLN A 284 -8.60 15.41 2.07
C GLN A 284 -7.07 15.21 2.02
N SER A 285 -6.46 15.11 0.84
CA SER A 285 -5.03 14.82 0.66
C SER A 285 -4.11 15.74 1.47
N GLN A 286 -4.36 17.05 1.51
CA GLN A 286 -3.52 17.98 2.27
C GLN A 286 -3.63 17.78 3.78
N ARG A 287 -4.85 17.52 4.29
CA ARG A 287 -5.08 17.22 5.71
C ARG A 287 -4.42 15.90 6.09
N LEU A 288 -4.60 14.86 5.28
CA LEU A 288 -4.03 13.53 5.49
C LEU A 288 -2.50 13.56 5.54
N LYS A 289 -1.88 14.32 4.64
CA LYS A 289 -0.42 14.52 4.61
C LYS A 289 0.09 15.29 5.83
N ARG A 290 -0.61 16.36 6.24
CA ARG A 290 -0.19 17.20 7.36
C ARG A 290 -0.37 16.51 8.71
N ASP A 291 -1.54 15.92 8.93
CA ASP A 291 -1.96 15.47 10.26
C ASP A 291 -1.54 14.02 10.55
N PHE A 292 -1.45 13.19 9.50
CA PHE A 292 -1.18 11.74 9.66
C PHE A 292 0.03 11.25 8.88
N ASN A 293 0.71 12.15 8.15
CA ASN A 293 1.80 11.82 7.25
C ASN A 293 1.37 10.86 6.12
N VAL A 294 0.10 10.85 5.69
CA VAL A 294 -0.35 10.00 4.57
C VAL A 294 -0.21 10.75 3.26
N ASP A 295 0.53 10.21 2.28
CA ASP A 295 0.75 10.84 0.97
C ASP A 295 0.09 10.01 -0.14
N LEU A 296 -1.18 10.30 -0.43
CA LEU A 296 -1.96 9.64 -1.48
C LEU A 296 -1.59 10.22 -2.85
N ARG A 297 -1.07 9.39 -3.75
CA ARG A 297 -0.67 9.83 -5.09
C ARG A 297 -1.45 9.07 -6.15
N VAL A 298 -2.46 9.72 -6.73
CA VAL A 298 -3.14 9.22 -7.94
C VAL A 298 -2.17 9.35 -9.10
N ARG A 299 -1.64 8.22 -9.58
CA ARG A 299 -0.60 8.19 -10.62
C ARG A 299 -1.11 7.74 -11.97
N ALA A 300 -2.24 7.07 -12.00
CA ALA A 300 -2.87 6.63 -13.22
C ALA A 300 -4.41 6.67 -13.09
N ILE A 301 -5.07 7.09 -14.16
CA ILE A 301 -6.53 7.03 -14.30
C ILE A 301 -6.83 6.45 -15.69
N THR A 302 -7.72 5.47 -15.77
CA THR A 302 -8.12 4.84 -17.05
C THR A 302 -9.62 4.64 -17.16
N ASP A 303 -10.17 4.93 -18.33
CA ASP A 303 -11.48 4.43 -18.77
C ASP A 303 -11.29 3.25 -19.75
N SER A 304 -12.33 2.86 -20.49
CA SER A 304 -12.27 1.75 -21.45
C SER A 304 -11.55 2.07 -22.76
N LYS A 305 -11.20 3.34 -23.01
CA LYS A 305 -10.61 3.82 -24.27
C LYS A 305 -9.28 4.53 -24.04
N ARG A 306 -9.15 5.25 -22.94
CA ARG A 306 -8.04 6.17 -22.65
C ARG A 306 -7.49 5.99 -21.25
N MET A 307 -6.17 6.14 -21.13
CA MET A 307 -5.48 6.24 -19.85
C MET A 307 -4.58 7.47 -19.79
N THR A 308 -4.36 7.99 -18.59
CA THR A 308 -3.38 9.06 -18.33
C THR A 308 -2.46 8.64 -17.20
N LEU A 309 -1.16 8.88 -17.36
CA LEU A 309 -0.08 8.40 -16.49
C LEU A 309 0.80 9.56 -16.05
N ALA A 310 1.12 9.64 -14.75
CA ALA A 310 2.03 10.64 -14.21
C ALA A 310 3.11 10.03 -13.30
N LYS A 311 4.37 10.46 -13.45
CA LYS A 311 5.50 9.95 -12.64
C LYS A 311 5.34 10.27 -11.15
N THR A 312 5.03 11.53 -10.82
CA THR A 312 4.88 11.99 -9.43
C THR A 312 3.45 11.92 -8.93
N GLY A 313 2.47 12.22 -9.79
CA GLY A 313 1.04 12.22 -9.49
C GLY A 313 0.30 13.10 -10.50
N ILE A 314 -0.95 12.76 -10.77
CA ILE A 314 -1.89 13.55 -11.57
C ILE A 314 -2.43 14.64 -10.64
N ASP A 315 -2.49 15.89 -11.11
CA ASP A 315 -3.25 16.92 -10.41
C ASP A 315 -4.73 16.53 -10.47
N ILE A 316 -5.27 16.15 -9.31
CA ILE A 316 -6.64 15.65 -9.20
C ILE A 316 -7.63 16.76 -9.53
N VAL A 317 -7.33 18.04 -9.32
CA VAL A 317 -8.25 19.12 -9.70
C VAL A 317 -8.47 19.15 -11.22
N ASP A 318 -7.44 18.83 -11.99
CA ASP A 318 -7.43 18.88 -13.45
C ASP A 318 -7.47 17.49 -14.12
N TRP A 319 -7.83 16.43 -13.37
CA TRP A 319 -7.72 15.06 -13.88
C TRP A 319 -8.55 14.81 -15.15
N LYS A 320 -9.73 15.43 -15.26
CA LYS A 320 -10.60 15.33 -16.44
C LYS A 320 -9.92 15.85 -17.69
N LYS A 321 -9.21 16.97 -17.55
CA LYS A 321 -8.44 17.60 -18.63
C LYS A 321 -7.21 16.76 -18.99
N ALA A 322 -6.53 16.21 -17.98
CA ALA A 322 -5.42 15.29 -18.21
C ALA A 322 -5.86 14.05 -19.01
N LEU A 323 -7.03 13.47 -18.68
CA LEU A 323 -7.57 12.32 -19.40
C LEU A 323 -8.11 12.67 -20.80
N SER A 324 -8.62 13.87 -21.03
CA SER A 324 -9.12 14.26 -22.36
C SER A 324 -8.02 14.71 -23.33
N GLU A 325 -7.01 15.44 -22.85
CA GLU A 325 -5.99 16.11 -23.67
C GLU A 325 -4.61 15.43 -23.65
N ARG A 326 -4.29 14.66 -22.60
CA ARG A 326 -2.97 14.04 -22.39
C ARG A 326 -3.10 12.55 -22.09
N SER A 327 -3.98 11.89 -22.83
CA SER A 327 -4.20 10.45 -22.72
C SER A 327 -3.56 9.67 -23.84
N GLU A 328 -3.27 8.42 -23.51
CA GLU A 328 -2.85 7.38 -24.43
C GLU A 328 -3.97 6.34 -24.54
N GLU A 329 -3.90 5.46 -25.54
CA GLU A 329 -4.83 4.33 -25.66
C GLU A 329 -4.71 3.41 -24.45
N THR A 330 -5.85 2.90 -23.96
CA THR A 330 -5.87 2.04 -22.77
C THR A 330 -5.13 0.74 -23.02
N ARG A 331 -4.06 0.54 -22.26
CA ARG A 331 -3.33 -0.73 -22.18
C ARG A 331 -3.17 -1.09 -20.71
N LEU A 332 -3.93 -2.10 -20.28
CA LEU A 332 -4.08 -2.42 -18.86
C LEU A 332 -2.75 -2.84 -18.21
N ASP A 333 -1.91 -3.58 -18.94
CA ASP A 333 -0.59 -3.97 -18.45
C ASP A 333 0.32 -2.75 -18.22
N ASP A 334 0.40 -1.81 -19.17
CA ASP A 334 1.20 -0.59 -19.00
C ASP A 334 0.67 0.28 -17.85
N PHE A 335 -0.66 0.35 -17.68
CA PHE A 335 -1.30 1.05 -16.57
C PHE A 335 -0.88 0.46 -15.22
N VAL A 336 -0.94 -0.87 -15.09
CA VAL A 336 -0.58 -1.59 -13.86
C VAL A 336 0.91 -1.48 -13.58
N ASP A 337 1.76 -1.62 -14.61
CA ASP A 337 3.22 -1.46 -14.51
C ASP A 337 3.60 -0.05 -14.00
N HIS A 338 2.93 0.98 -14.52
CA HIS A 338 3.17 2.35 -14.09
C HIS A 338 2.77 2.58 -12.62
N VAL A 339 1.62 2.05 -12.19
CA VAL A 339 1.15 2.15 -10.79
C VAL A 339 2.05 1.37 -9.84
N ALA A 340 2.53 0.21 -10.25
CA ALA A 340 3.38 -0.69 -9.47
C ALA A 340 4.88 -0.37 -9.54
N ALA A 341 5.26 0.84 -9.96
CA ALA A 341 6.65 1.23 -10.12
C ALA A 341 7.47 1.05 -8.83
N GLU A 342 8.68 0.47 -8.96
CA GLU A 342 9.52 -0.01 -7.84
C GLU A 342 9.93 1.04 -6.78
N TYR A 343 9.80 2.33 -7.10
CA TYR A 343 10.17 3.41 -6.19
C TYR A 343 9.04 3.83 -5.25
N PHE A 344 7.84 3.25 -5.37
CA PHE A 344 6.80 3.38 -4.36
C PHE A 344 6.74 2.12 -3.47
N PRO A 345 6.71 2.28 -2.14
CA PRO A 345 6.67 1.14 -1.23
C PRO A 345 5.35 0.37 -1.32
N HIS A 346 4.26 1.06 -1.67
CA HIS A 346 2.91 0.50 -1.73
C HIS A 346 2.17 0.98 -2.99
N SER A 347 1.42 0.06 -3.60
CA SER A 347 0.57 0.35 -4.76
C SER A 347 -0.82 -0.24 -4.55
N VAL A 348 -1.85 0.47 -5.03
CA VAL A 348 -3.24 0.04 -4.99
C VAL A 348 -3.94 0.35 -6.31
N LEU A 349 -4.75 -0.60 -6.76
CA LEU A 349 -5.70 -0.42 -7.85
C LEU A 349 -7.10 -0.30 -7.25
N ILE A 350 -7.82 0.75 -7.66
CA ILE A 350 -9.20 0.99 -7.25
C ILE A 350 -10.08 0.80 -8.48
N ASP A 351 -10.81 -0.32 -8.53
CA ASP A 351 -11.73 -0.65 -9.61
C ASP A 351 -13.13 -0.14 -9.29
N CYS A 352 -13.48 1.02 -9.86
CA CYS A 352 -14.80 1.64 -9.73
C CYS A 352 -15.74 1.28 -10.91
N THR A 353 -15.46 0.20 -11.64
CA THR A 353 -16.27 -0.25 -12.78
C THR A 353 -17.36 -1.26 -12.37
N THR A 354 -18.21 -1.60 -13.34
CA THR A 354 -19.15 -2.73 -13.28
C THR A 354 -18.73 -3.87 -14.23
N SER A 355 -17.47 -3.85 -14.70
CA SER A 355 -16.96 -4.80 -15.70
C SER A 355 -16.80 -6.20 -15.13
N GLU A 356 -17.11 -7.21 -15.93
CA GLU A 356 -16.82 -8.62 -15.62
C GLU A 356 -15.38 -9.00 -15.95
N GLU A 357 -14.73 -8.29 -16.87
CA GLU A 357 -13.37 -8.57 -17.34
C GLU A 357 -12.30 -8.12 -16.32
N ILE A 358 -12.51 -6.98 -15.67
CA ILE A 358 -11.50 -6.41 -14.75
C ILE A 358 -11.18 -7.34 -13.56
N PRO A 359 -12.17 -7.95 -12.87
CA PRO A 359 -11.90 -8.93 -11.81
C PRO A 359 -11.05 -10.14 -12.21
N GLU A 360 -11.03 -10.53 -13.50
CA GLU A 360 -10.22 -11.66 -13.99
C GLU A 360 -8.72 -11.43 -13.77
N HIS A 361 -8.29 -10.16 -13.71
CA HIS A 361 -6.90 -9.79 -13.50
C HIS A 361 -6.50 -9.64 -12.03
N TYR A 362 -7.46 -9.67 -11.09
CA TYR A 362 -7.18 -9.36 -9.68
C TYR A 362 -6.14 -10.28 -9.05
N ALA A 363 -6.25 -11.59 -9.30
CA ALA A 363 -5.28 -12.56 -8.78
C ALA A 363 -3.87 -12.26 -9.30
N GLN A 364 -3.73 -11.92 -10.59
CA GLN A 364 -2.44 -11.56 -11.20
C GLN A 364 -1.87 -10.29 -10.56
N TRP A 365 -2.68 -9.27 -10.29
CA TRP A 365 -2.22 -8.02 -9.67
C TRP A 365 -1.80 -8.21 -8.21
N LEU A 366 -2.56 -9.00 -7.44
CA LEU A 366 -2.19 -9.39 -6.08
C LEU A 366 -0.87 -10.18 -6.08
N GLU A 367 -0.65 -11.05 -7.06
CA GLU A 367 0.59 -11.81 -7.22
C GLU A 367 1.81 -10.91 -7.43
N ARG A 368 1.61 -9.78 -8.11
CA ARG A 368 2.60 -8.72 -8.33
C ARG A 368 2.80 -7.80 -7.12
N GLY A 369 2.11 -8.05 -6.00
CA GLY A 369 2.25 -7.28 -4.76
C GLY A 369 1.38 -6.02 -4.69
N ILE A 370 0.36 -5.91 -5.55
CA ILE A 370 -0.52 -4.74 -5.64
C ILE A 370 -1.77 -4.97 -4.79
N HIS A 371 -2.22 -3.94 -4.06
CA HIS A 371 -3.49 -3.98 -3.30
C HIS A 371 -4.69 -3.71 -4.21
N ILE A 372 -5.87 -4.20 -3.83
CA ILE A 372 -7.10 -3.99 -4.61
C ILE A 372 -8.21 -3.46 -3.70
N ILE A 373 -8.91 -2.42 -4.17
CA ILE A 373 -10.12 -1.88 -3.56
C ILE A 373 -11.21 -1.81 -4.62
N THR A 374 -12.43 -2.26 -4.33
CA THR A 374 -13.48 -2.22 -5.36
C THR A 374 -14.93 -2.20 -4.81
N PRO A 375 -15.81 -1.37 -5.39
CA PRO A 375 -17.27 -1.55 -5.32
C PRO A 375 -17.82 -2.61 -6.30
N ASN A 376 -17.00 -3.21 -7.15
CA ASN A 376 -17.41 -4.13 -8.19
C ASN A 376 -17.81 -5.51 -7.62
N LYS A 377 -19.12 -5.76 -7.58
CA LYS A 377 -19.70 -7.02 -7.08
C LYS A 377 -19.26 -8.25 -7.88
N LYS A 378 -18.84 -8.08 -9.15
CA LYS A 378 -18.52 -9.20 -10.05
C LYS A 378 -17.38 -10.06 -9.52
N ALA A 379 -16.41 -9.47 -8.83
CA ALA A 379 -15.33 -10.24 -8.18
C ALA A 379 -15.88 -11.21 -7.12
N GLY A 380 -16.75 -10.72 -6.23
CA GLY A 380 -17.35 -11.52 -5.15
C GLY A 380 -18.39 -12.54 -5.61
N THR A 381 -18.94 -12.37 -6.81
CA THR A 381 -19.95 -13.27 -7.41
C THR A 381 -19.44 -14.01 -8.65
N SER A 382 -18.13 -14.01 -8.89
CA SER A 382 -17.50 -14.83 -9.92
C SER A 382 -17.59 -16.31 -9.54
N PRO A 383 -17.38 -17.24 -10.49
CA PRO A 383 -17.27 -18.66 -10.18
C PRO A 383 -16.35 -18.92 -8.97
N MET A 384 -16.72 -19.87 -8.12
CA MET A 384 -16.09 -20.06 -6.80
C MET A 384 -14.58 -20.30 -6.87
N ASP A 385 -14.08 -20.95 -7.93
CA ASP A 385 -12.65 -21.15 -8.17
C ASP A 385 -11.90 -19.82 -8.36
N LYS A 386 -12.47 -18.88 -9.13
CA LYS A 386 -11.89 -17.55 -9.33
C LYS A 386 -11.92 -16.71 -8.05
N TYR A 387 -13.05 -16.73 -7.33
CA TYR A 387 -13.18 -16.05 -6.05
C TYR A 387 -12.15 -16.56 -5.02
N ARG A 388 -12.00 -17.89 -4.90
CA ARG A 388 -10.97 -18.50 -4.03
C ARG A 388 -9.57 -18.09 -4.45
N LEU A 389 -9.27 -18.10 -5.74
CA LEU A 389 -7.97 -17.71 -6.26
C LEU A 389 -7.59 -16.28 -5.83
N ILE A 390 -8.53 -15.33 -5.89
CA ILE A 390 -8.33 -13.96 -5.41
C ILE A 390 -8.02 -13.96 -3.90
N MET A 391 -8.85 -14.64 -3.10
CA MET A 391 -8.70 -14.67 -1.63
C MET A 391 -7.41 -15.35 -1.16
N GLU A 392 -7.06 -16.47 -1.76
CA GLU A 392 -5.85 -17.23 -1.43
C GLU A 392 -4.60 -16.46 -1.85
N THR A 393 -4.62 -15.81 -3.02
CA THR A 393 -3.50 -15.00 -3.48
C THR A 393 -3.28 -13.79 -2.58
N ALA A 394 -4.35 -13.08 -2.22
CA ALA A 394 -4.31 -11.99 -1.25
C ALA A 394 -3.66 -12.41 0.08
N ARG A 395 -4.09 -13.55 0.65
CA ARG A 395 -3.53 -14.10 1.90
C ARG A 395 -2.05 -14.49 1.74
N ARG A 396 -1.71 -15.27 0.71
CA ARG A 396 -0.36 -15.78 0.46
C ARG A 396 0.65 -14.66 0.23
N ARG A 397 0.27 -13.61 -0.49
CA ARG A 397 1.13 -12.47 -0.84
C ARG A 397 1.10 -11.35 0.19
N GLN A 398 0.33 -11.51 1.27
CA GLN A 398 0.07 -10.49 2.29
C GLN A 398 -0.39 -9.17 1.67
N ARG A 399 -1.34 -9.26 0.73
CA ARG A 399 -1.96 -8.10 0.07
C ARG A 399 -3.44 -8.03 0.42
N HIS A 400 -3.90 -6.81 0.64
CA HIS A 400 -5.31 -6.53 0.93
C HIS A 400 -6.17 -6.49 -0.33
N PHE A 401 -7.27 -7.23 -0.28
CA PHE A 401 -8.43 -7.10 -1.17
C PHE A 401 -9.60 -6.56 -0.33
N LEU A 402 -9.97 -5.30 -0.56
CA LEU A 402 -11.02 -4.59 0.17
C LEU A 402 -12.20 -4.31 -0.76
N TYR A 403 -13.41 -4.53 -0.25
CA TYR A 403 -14.62 -4.54 -1.07
C TYR A 403 -15.86 -4.23 -0.24
N GLU A 404 -15.73 -3.39 0.79
CA GLU A 404 -16.82 -3.03 1.72
C GLU A 404 -18.06 -2.57 0.94
N THR A 405 -17.83 -1.79 -0.12
CA THR A 405 -18.85 -1.11 -0.88
C THR A 405 -19.63 -1.99 -1.85
N THR A 406 -19.28 -3.26 -1.96
CA THR A 406 -20.05 -4.23 -2.74
C THR A 406 -21.41 -4.53 -2.10
N VAL A 407 -21.55 -4.36 -0.77
CA VAL A 407 -22.80 -4.59 -0.03
C VAL A 407 -23.09 -3.42 0.90
N GLY A 408 -24.15 -2.66 0.60
CA GLY A 408 -24.58 -1.56 1.48
C GLY A 408 -23.90 -0.22 1.19
N ALA A 409 -23.26 -0.04 0.04
CA ALA A 409 -22.56 1.19 -0.34
C ALA A 409 -21.54 1.63 0.71
N GLY A 410 -21.79 2.72 1.45
CA GLY A 410 -20.87 3.19 2.49
C GLY A 410 -21.09 2.57 3.87
N LEU A 411 -22.11 1.71 4.04
CA LEU A 411 -22.40 1.07 5.31
C LEU A 411 -21.35 0.00 5.65
N PRO A 412 -20.91 -0.11 6.93
CA PRO A 412 -19.89 -1.07 7.34
C PRO A 412 -20.47 -2.49 7.49
N ILE A 413 -20.98 -3.08 6.42
CA ILE A 413 -21.66 -4.38 6.45
C ILE A 413 -20.65 -5.53 6.52
N ILE A 414 -19.70 -5.56 5.58
CA ILE A 414 -18.69 -6.62 5.46
C ILE A 414 -17.70 -6.53 6.62
N GLY A 415 -17.27 -5.32 6.99
CA GLY A 415 -16.42 -5.10 8.16
C GLY A 415 -17.05 -5.62 9.44
N THR A 416 -18.32 -5.27 9.70
CA THR A 416 -19.06 -5.78 10.88
C THR A 416 -19.17 -7.30 10.86
N LEU A 417 -19.51 -7.89 9.72
CA LEU A 417 -19.62 -9.34 9.58
C LEU A 417 -18.28 -10.04 9.87
N ARG A 418 -17.17 -9.49 9.34
CA ARG A 418 -15.82 -10.00 9.60
C ARG A 418 -15.46 -9.94 11.07
N ASP A 419 -15.72 -8.83 11.75
CA ASP A 419 -15.39 -8.68 13.17
C ASP A 419 -16.15 -9.68 14.04
N LEU A 420 -17.43 -9.92 13.73
CA LEU A 420 -18.23 -10.97 14.40
C LEU A 420 -17.58 -12.35 14.24
N ILE A 421 -17.21 -12.72 13.02
CA ILE A 421 -16.61 -14.03 12.72
C ILE A 421 -15.21 -14.16 13.34
N GLN A 422 -14.35 -13.16 13.17
CA GLN A 422 -12.95 -13.19 13.61
C GLN A 422 -12.82 -13.20 15.15
N THR A 423 -13.77 -12.59 15.86
CA THR A 423 -13.84 -12.68 17.32
C THR A 423 -14.44 -14.00 17.82
N GLY A 424 -14.80 -14.92 16.92
CA GLY A 424 -15.32 -16.26 17.24
C GLY A 424 -16.82 -16.32 17.52
N ASP A 425 -17.60 -15.32 17.10
CA ASP A 425 -19.07 -15.43 17.11
C ASP A 425 -19.55 -16.35 15.98
N LYS A 426 -20.78 -16.87 16.10
CA LYS A 426 -21.40 -17.71 15.07
C LYS A 426 -22.65 -17.08 14.52
N ILE A 427 -22.65 -16.87 13.21
CA ILE A 427 -23.79 -16.31 12.48
C ILE A 427 -24.93 -17.34 12.46
N LYS A 428 -26.09 -16.93 12.96
CA LYS A 428 -27.33 -17.73 12.92
C LYS A 428 -28.21 -17.34 11.74
N GLN A 429 -28.26 -16.06 11.43
CA GLN A 429 -28.99 -15.55 10.29
C GLN A 429 -28.43 -14.18 9.89
N VAL A 430 -28.33 -13.95 8.59
CA VAL A 430 -28.21 -12.60 8.03
C VAL A 430 -29.44 -12.36 7.17
N GLU A 431 -30.08 -11.22 7.38
CA GLU A 431 -31.26 -10.82 6.62
C GLU A 431 -31.13 -9.34 6.29
N GLY A 432 -31.55 -8.91 5.11
CA GLY A 432 -31.42 -7.51 4.72
C GLY A 432 -32.26 -7.08 3.54
N VAL A 433 -32.57 -5.78 3.53
CA VAL A 433 -33.07 -5.06 2.35
C VAL A 433 -31.86 -4.37 1.73
N PHE A 434 -31.50 -4.80 0.52
CA PHE A 434 -30.23 -4.44 -0.11
C PHE A 434 -30.36 -3.57 -1.36
N SER A 435 -31.58 -3.36 -1.86
CA SER A 435 -31.88 -2.52 -3.04
C SER A 435 -32.60 -1.26 -2.59
N GLY A 436 -32.02 -0.09 -2.91
CA GLY A 436 -32.64 1.19 -2.63
C GLY A 436 -33.94 1.41 -3.41
N THR A 437 -33.99 0.93 -4.66
CA THR A 437 -35.19 0.99 -5.52
C THR A 437 -36.34 0.20 -4.92
N LEU A 438 -36.10 -1.07 -4.54
CA LEU A 438 -37.12 -1.91 -3.93
C LEU A 438 -37.49 -1.41 -2.53
N ALA A 439 -36.52 -0.89 -1.75
CA ALA A 439 -36.79 -0.26 -0.47
C ALA A 439 -37.77 0.92 -0.61
N TYR A 440 -37.54 1.79 -1.61
CA TYR A 440 -38.41 2.92 -1.91
C TYR A 440 -39.82 2.48 -2.33
N LEU A 441 -39.92 1.53 -3.28
CA LEU A 441 -41.20 1.03 -3.77
C LEU A 441 -42.05 0.44 -2.63
N PHE A 442 -41.46 -0.42 -1.79
CA PHE A 442 -42.13 -1.03 -0.64
C PHE A 442 -42.21 -0.15 0.61
N TRP A 443 -41.63 1.04 0.58
CA TRP A 443 -41.89 2.08 1.55
C TRP A 443 -43.11 2.92 1.14
N ARG A 444 -43.24 3.24 -0.16
CA ARG A 444 -44.36 4.01 -0.72
C ARG A 444 -45.63 3.20 -0.93
N PHE A 445 -45.53 1.88 -1.11
CA PHE A 445 -46.68 1.06 -1.44
C PHE A 445 -47.62 0.86 -0.25
N ASP A 446 -48.76 1.55 -0.31
CA ASP A 446 -49.83 1.55 0.70
C ASP A 446 -51.17 1.04 0.16
N GLY A 447 -51.17 0.43 -1.02
CA GLY A 447 -52.38 -0.09 -1.67
C GLY A 447 -53.33 0.97 -2.26
N THR A 448 -53.06 2.27 -2.08
CA THR A 448 -53.89 3.34 -2.68
C THR A 448 -53.48 3.67 -4.12
N THR A 449 -52.18 3.54 -4.40
CA THR A 449 -51.58 3.78 -5.70
C THR A 449 -51.17 2.45 -6.33
N PRO A 450 -51.50 2.20 -7.62
CA PRO A 450 -51.04 1.00 -8.31
C PRO A 450 -49.51 0.86 -8.25
N PHE A 451 -49.01 -0.36 -8.06
CA PHE A 451 -47.58 -0.63 -7.98
C PHE A 451 -46.85 -0.16 -9.25
N SER A 452 -47.50 -0.31 -10.41
CA SER A 452 -47.00 0.13 -11.70
C SER A 452 -46.78 1.63 -11.80
N ALA A 453 -47.63 2.43 -11.15
CA ALA A 453 -47.47 3.88 -11.06
C ALA A 453 -46.28 4.26 -10.17
N LEU A 454 -46.06 3.53 -9.07
CA LEU A 454 -44.90 3.75 -8.20
C LEU A 454 -43.57 3.41 -8.90
N VAL A 455 -43.54 2.37 -9.74
CA VAL A 455 -42.36 2.05 -10.56
C VAL A 455 -42.07 3.15 -11.58
N LYS A 456 -43.11 3.70 -12.21
CA LYS A 456 -42.98 4.86 -13.13
C LYS A 456 -42.45 6.09 -12.39
N GLU A 457 -43.01 6.41 -11.22
CA GLU A 457 -42.54 7.50 -10.36
C GLU A 457 -41.06 7.30 -9.98
N ALA A 458 -40.68 6.09 -9.55
CA ALA A 458 -39.29 5.78 -9.20
C ALA A 458 -38.34 5.97 -10.39
N LYS A 459 -38.77 5.63 -11.62
CA LYS A 459 -37.99 5.86 -12.85
C LYS A 459 -37.84 7.35 -13.15
N GLU A 460 -38.91 8.14 -13.02
CA GLU A 460 -38.89 9.59 -13.22
C GLU A 460 -38.00 10.31 -12.21
N LEU A 461 -37.97 9.83 -10.96
CA LEU A 461 -37.10 10.33 -9.89
C LEU A 461 -35.64 9.84 -10.02
N GLY A 462 -35.35 8.95 -10.97
CA GLY A 462 -34.01 8.38 -11.19
C GLY A 462 -33.59 7.37 -10.11
N PHE A 463 -34.54 6.72 -9.42
CA PHE A 463 -34.28 5.68 -8.44
C PHE A 463 -34.16 4.27 -9.04
N THR A 464 -34.50 4.09 -10.32
CA THR A 464 -34.31 2.83 -11.04
C THR A 464 -33.09 2.92 -11.96
N GLU A 465 -32.55 1.78 -12.34
CA GLU A 465 -31.69 1.67 -13.52
C GLU A 465 -32.46 2.08 -14.80
N PRO A 466 -31.76 2.34 -15.93
CA PRO A 466 -32.41 2.69 -17.21
C PRO A 466 -33.49 1.68 -17.63
N ASP A 467 -33.23 0.41 -17.33
CA ASP A 467 -34.18 -0.70 -17.39
C ASP A 467 -34.61 -1.10 -15.97
N PRO A 468 -35.83 -0.77 -15.52
CA PRO A 468 -36.31 -1.11 -14.17
C PRO A 468 -36.37 -2.62 -13.89
N ARG A 469 -36.32 -3.48 -14.91
CA ARG A 469 -36.28 -4.93 -14.73
C ARG A 469 -35.01 -5.38 -13.99
N ASP A 470 -33.90 -4.66 -14.17
CA ASP A 470 -32.65 -4.98 -13.49
C ASP A 470 -32.80 -4.90 -11.96
N ASP A 471 -33.55 -3.92 -11.47
CA ASP A 471 -33.90 -3.78 -10.05
C ASP A 471 -34.98 -4.77 -9.62
N LEU A 472 -36.06 -4.88 -10.40
CA LEU A 472 -37.24 -5.70 -10.07
C LEU A 472 -36.98 -7.22 -10.16
N SER A 473 -35.94 -7.65 -10.87
CA SER A 473 -35.52 -9.05 -10.95
C SER A 473 -35.06 -9.61 -9.61
N GLY A 474 -34.56 -8.76 -8.71
CA GLY A 474 -33.93 -9.16 -7.46
C GLY A 474 -32.47 -9.64 -7.62
N MET A 475 -31.90 -9.63 -8.83
CA MET A 475 -30.56 -10.16 -9.08
C MET A 475 -29.43 -9.38 -8.39
N ASP A 476 -29.58 -8.07 -8.19
CA ASP A 476 -28.63 -7.29 -7.39
C ASP A 476 -28.62 -7.73 -5.92
N ILE A 477 -29.79 -8.08 -5.37
CA ILE A 477 -29.92 -8.62 -4.01
C ILE A 477 -29.33 -10.02 -3.93
N VAL A 478 -29.54 -10.87 -4.94
CA VAL A 478 -28.88 -12.18 -5.02
C VAL A 478 -27.37 -12.03 -4.93
N ARG A 479 -26.78 -11.15 -5.75
CA ARG A 479 -25.31 -10.92 -5.75
C ARG A 479 -24.80 -10.49 -4.38
N LYS A 480 -25.48 -9.54 -3.71
CA LYS A 480 -25.12 -9.08 -2.37
C LYS A 480 -25.27 -10.20 -1.32
N THR A 481 -26.30 -11.02 -1.44
CA THR A 481 -26.54 -12.18 -0.57
C THR A 481 -25.43 -13.23 -0.73
N VAL A 482 -25.02 -13.53 -1.96
CA VAL A 482 -23.90 -14.45 -2.26
C VAL A 482 -22.59 -13.94 -1.66
N ILE A 483 -22.29 -12.65 -1.82
CA ILE A 483 -21.07 -12.04 -1.24
C ILE A 483 -21.06 -12.23 0.28
N LEU A 484 -22.17 -11.94 0.97
CA LEU A 484 -22.27 -12.14 2.42
C LEU A 484 -22.19 -13.61 2.82
N ALA A 485 -22.80 -14.52 2.06
CA ALA A 485 -22.75 -15.95 2.34
C ALA A 485 -21.31 -16.50 2.24
N ARG A 486 -20.57 -16.06 1.21
CA ARG A 486 -19.16 -16.38 1.02
C ARG A 486 -18.28 -15.79 2.12
N GLU A 487 -18.57 -14.58 2.60
CA GLU A 487 -17.87 -13.97 3.73
C GLU A 487 -18.11 -14.74 5.06
N ILE A 488 -19.30 -15.32 5.25
CA ILE A 488 -19.59 -16.23 6.39
C ILE A 488 -18.76 -17.53 6.30
N GLY A 489 -18.35 -17.92 5.09
CA GLY A 489 -17.60 -19.14 4.81
C GLY A 489 -18.39 -20.22 4.08
N TRP A 490 -19.57 -19.89 3.52
CA TRP A 490 -20.36 -20.80 2.70
C TRP A 490 -19.96 -20.75 1.23
N GLU A 491 -20.04 -21.90 0.57
CA GLU A 491 -19.79 -22.02 -0.87
C GLU A 491 -21.15 -21.96 -1.57
N VAL A 492 -21.45 -20.79 -2.14
CA VAL A 492 -22.73 -20.51 -2.79
C VAL A 492 -22.46 -19.89 -4.15
N GLU A 493 -23.11 -20.39 -5.19
CA GLU A 493 -23.13 -19.80 -6.52
C GLU A 493 -24.40 -18.95 -6.75
N VAL A 494 -24.33 -18.01 -7.70
CA VAL A 494 -25.42 -17.05 -7.97
C VAL A 494 -26.69 -17.75 -8.47
N ASP A 495 -26.54 -18.77 -9.30
CA ASP A 495 -27.60 -19.58 -9.89
C ASP A 495 -28.26 -20.56 -8.90
N GLU A 496 -27.60 -20.86 -7.78
CA GLU A 496 -28.14 -21.70 -6.71
C GLU A 496 -29.13 -20.96 -5.79
N VAL A 497 -29.12 -19.63 -5.80
CA VAL A 497 -29.96 -18.83 -4.90
C VAL A 497 -31.38 -18.70 -5.46
N PRO A 498 -32.41 -19.27 -4.80
CA PRO A 498 -33.79 -19.08 -5.20
C PRO A 498 -34.16 -17.60 -5.09
N VAL A 499 -34.59 -17.02 -6.21
CA VAL A 499 -35.06 -15.65 -6.31
C VAL A 499 -36.49 -15.62 -6.83
N ARG A 500 -37.39 -14.95 -6.11
CA ARG A 500 -38.74 -14.64 -6.60
C ARG A 500 -38.76 -13.21 -7.12
N GLY A 501 -38.39 -13.03 -8.38
CA GLY A 501 -38.43 -11.73 -9.06
C GLY A 501 -39.85 -11.14 -9.09
N LEU A 502 -39.95 -9.82 -9.22
CA LEU A 502 -41.23 -9.12 -9.36
C LEU A 502 -41.67 -9.00 -10.82
N VAL A 503 -40.77 -9.24 -11.78
CA VAL A 503 -41.06 -9.16 -13.22
C VAL A 503 -41.86 -10.40 -13.65
N PRO A 504 -43.07 -10.26 -14.21
CA PRO A 504 -43.82 -11.38 -14.76
C PRO A 504 -43.08 -12.05 -15.93
N GLU A 505 -43.17 -13.37 -16.06
CA GLU A 505 -42.50 -14.12 -17.14
C GLU A 505 -42.89 -13.61 -18.54
N SER A 506 -44.14 -13.18 -18.72
CA SER A 506 -44.62 -12.59 -19.99
C SER A 506 -43.92 -11.29 -20.38
N LEU A 507 -43.22 -10.65 -19.45
CA LEU A 507 -42.58 -9.34 -19.59
C LEU A 507 -41.05 -9.40 -19.41
N ALA A 508 -40.47 -10.58 -19.23
CA ALA A 508 -39.02 -10.74 -19.07
C ALA A 508 -38.26 -10.37 -20.35
N ASP A 509 -38.70 -10.89 -21.50
CA ASP A 509 -37.96 -10.82 -22.77
C ASP A 509 -38.49 -9.76 -23.78
N VAL A 510 -39.25 -8.76 -23.31
CA VAL A 510 -39.80 -7.68 -24.16
C VAL A 510 -38.86 -6.46 -24.23
N SER A 511 -39.13 -5.47 -25.07
CA SER A 511 -38.36 -4.20 -25.04
C SER A 511 -38.67 -3.39 -23.76
N VAL A 512 -37.79 -2.46 -23.37
CA VAL A 512 -38.01 -1.60 -22.20
C VAL A 512 -39.30 -0.79 -22.35
N GLU A 513 -39.57 -0.28 -23.55
CA GLU A 513 -40.80 0.48 -23.85
C GLU A 513 -42.04 -0.40 -23.67
N GLN A 514 -42.01 -1.62 -24.22
CA GLN A 514 -43.11 -2.58 -24.07
C GLN A 514 -43.31 -3.03 -22.63
N PHE A 515 -42.23 -3.16 -21.85
CA PHE A 515 -42.27 -3.42 -20.42
C PHE A 515 -42.98 -2.28 -19.67
N MET A 516 -42.61 -1.03 -19.96
CA MET A 516 -43.20 0.16 -19.33
C MET A 516 -44.67 0.36 -19.69
N GLU A 517 -45.09 -0.02 -20.89
CA GLU A 517 -46.49 0.02 -21.34
C GLU A 517 -47.37 -1.03 -20.64
N LYS A 518 -46.83 -2.22 -20.38
CA LYS A 518 -47.55 -3.38 -19.81
C LYS A 518 -47.32 -3.60 -18.31
N LEU A 519 -46.77 -2.59 -17.64
CA LEU A 519 -46.36 -2.66 -16.24
C LEU A 519 -47.56 -2.84 -15.29
N ASP A 520 -48.76 -2.48 -15.75
CA ASP A 520 -50.05 -2.66 -15.08
C ASP A 520 -50.40 -4.14 -14.82
N GLN A 521 -49.84 -5.08 -15.60
CA GLN A 521 -50.00 -6.52 -15.36
C GLN A 521 -49.49 -6.97 -13.98
N MET A 522 -48.63 -6.18 -13.35
CA MET A 522 -48.08 -6.46 -12.02
C MET A 522 -49.03 -6.06 -10.88
N ASP A 523 -49.99 -5.16 -11.14
CA ASP A 523 -50.78 -4.52 -10.08
C ASP A 523 -51.67 -5.52 -9.32
N GLY A 524 -52.29 -6.47 -10.05
CA GLY A 524 -53.22 -7.43 -9.45
C GLY A 524 -52.56 -8.38 -8.43
N GLU A 525 -51.37 -8.92 -8.74
CA GLU A 525 -50.64 -9.78 -7.79
C GLU A 525 -50.11 -8.96 -6.61
N MET A 526 -49.56 -7.78 -6.87
CA MET A 526 -49.00 -6.91 -5.83
C MET A 526 -50.06 -6.42 -4.84
N GLU A 527 -51.23 -6.01 -5.33
CA GLU A 527 -52.35 -5.60 -4.49
C GLU A 527 -52.86 -6.77 -3.63
N LYS A 528 -52.93 -7.99 -4.20
CA LYS A 528 -53.32 -9.18 -3.44
C LYS A 528 -52.32 -9.46 -2.30
N LEU A 529 -51.02 -9.42 -2.58
CA LEU A 529 -49.98 -9.62 -1.58
C LEU A 529 -50.03 -8.54 -0.49
N TYR A 530 -50.27 -7.28 -0.88
CA TYR A 530 -50.42 -6.16 0.06
C TYR A 530 -51.60 -6.37 1.00
N ARG A 531 -52.79 -6.63 0.46
CA ARG A 531 -54.01 -6.84 1.25
C ARG A 531 -53.89 -8.02 2.21
N GLN A 532 -53.17 -9.08 1.82
CA GLN A 532 -52.86 -10.21 2.70
C GLN A 532 -51.96 -9.80 3.88
N ALA A 533 -50.86 -9.10 3.62
CA ALA A 533 -49.97 -8.61 4.67
C ALA A 533 -50.67 -7.60 5.58
N GLU A 534 -51.47 -6.69 5.01
CA GLU A 534 -52.20 -5.68 5.78
C GLU A 534 -53.24 -6.30 6.72
N ALA A 535 -53.97 -7.32 6.26
CA ALA A 535 -54.94 -8.05 7.08
C ALA A 535 -54.30 -8.71 8.33
N GLU A 536 -53.01 -9.03 8.26
CA GLU A 536 -52.21 -9.58 9.37
C GLU A 536 -51.46 -8.50 10.17
N GLY A 537 -51.67 -7.21 9.87
CA GLY A 537 -50.98 -6.10 10.53
C GLY A 537 -49.50 -6.00 10.18
N GLN A 538 -49.11 -6.48 9.00
CA GLN A 538 -47.73 -6.56 8.51
C GLN A 538 -47.48 -5.60 7.34
N VAL A 539 -46.21 -5.42 7.00
CA VAL A 539 -45.75 -4.66 5.82
C VAL A 539 -44.84 -5.54 4.96
N LEU A 540 -44.90 -5.35 3.64
CA LEU A 540 -44.09 -6.11 2.70
C LEU A 540 -42.69 -5.50 2.57
N LYS A 541 -41.66 -6.34 2.60
CA LYS A 541 -40.26 -5.96 2.33
C LYS A 541 -39.59 -7.02 1.47
N TYR A 542 -38.85 -6.57 0.47
CA TYR A 542 -38.11 -7.45 -0.43
C TYR A 542 -36.71 -7.66 0.13
N VAL A 543 -36.39 -8.91 0.51
CA VAL A 543 -35.23 -9.22 1.36
C VAL A 543 -34.36 -10.32 0.78
N GLY A 544 -33.07 -10.25 1.07
CA GLY A 544 -32.14 -11.37 0.98
C GLY A 544 -31.94 -11.99 2.37
N THR A 545 -31.91 -13.32 2.44
CA THR A 545 -31.74 -14.07 3.69
C THR A 545 -30.66 -15.14 3.54
N ILE A 546 -29.90 -15.36 4.61
CA ILE A 546 -28.88 -16.40 4.75
C ILE A 546 -29.08 -17.03 6.12
N ASP A 547 -29.27 -18.35 6.17
CA ASP A 547 -29.42 -19.06 7.44
C ASP A 547 -28.11 -19.71 7.94
N GLU A 548 -28.15 -20.31 9.13
CA GLU A 548 -27.01 -20.99 9.76
C GLU A 548 -26.46 -22.20 8.97
N LYS A 549 -27.14 -22.63 7.90
CA LYS A 549 -26.72 -23.73 7.01
C LYS A 549 -26.27 -23.22 5.63
N GLY A 550 -26.15 -21.91 5.46
CA GLY A 550 -25.77 -21.29 4.19
C GLY A 550 -26.88 -21.24 3.14
N ARG A 551 -28.12 -21.58 3.49
CA ARG A 551 -29.23 -21.51 2.54
C ARG A 551 -29.61 -20.06 2.30
N CYS A 552 -29.42 -19.61 1.07
CA CYS A 552 -29.73 -18.26 0.64
C CYS A 552 -31.12 -18.22 0.00
N ARG A 553 -31.89 -17.14 0.19
CA ARG A 553 -33.17 -16.88 -0.50
C ARG A 553 -33.40 -15.39 -0.69
N VAL A 554 -33.98 -15.02 -1.83
CA VAL A 554 -34.35 -13.64 -2.16
C VAL A 554 -35.83 -13.58 -2.54
N GLU A 555 -36.64 -12.90 -1.73
CA GLU A 555 -38.09 -12.88 -1.92
C GLU A 555 -38.77 -11.70 -1.21
N LEU A 556 -40.02 -11.43 -1.62
CA LEU A 556 -40.91 -10.52 -0.94
C LEU A 556 -41.52 -11.21 0.30
N ARG A 557 -41.29 -10.64 1.49
CA ARG A 557 -41.77 -11.21 2.76
C ARG A 557 -42.54 -10.17 3.57
N PRO A 558 -43.57 -10.60 4.32
CA PRO A 558 -44.27 -9.71 5.23
C PRO A 558 -43.55 -9.66 6.59
N TYR A 559 -43.53 -8.48 7.21
CA TYR A 559 -42.92 -8.21 8.51
C TYR A 559 -43.90 -7.49 9.44
N PRO A 560 -43.92 -7.82 10.74
CA PRO A 560 -44.67 -7.06 11.75
C PRO A 560 -44.30 -5.56 11.73
N ARG A 561 -45.27 -4.67 11.96
CA ARG A 561 -45.05 -3.21 11.93
C ARG A 561 -44.06 -2.71 12.99
N ASP A 562 -43.83 -3.46 14.06
CA ASP A 562 -42.85 -3.13 15.09
C ASP A 562 -41.43 -3.62 14.76
N HIS A 563 -41.27 -4.49 13.74
CA HIS A 563 -40.00 -5.01 13.25
C HIS A 563 -39.09 -3.90 12.72
N ALA A 564 -37.77 -4.05 12.85
CA ALA A 564 -36.79 -3.05 12.40
C ALA A 564 -36.97 -2.68 10.91
N PHE A 565 -37.25 -3.68 10.06
CA PHE A 565 -37.42 -3.48 8.62
C PHE A 565 -38.70 -2.72 8.25
N ALA A 566 -39.71 -2.72 9.12
CA ALA A 566 -40.91 -1.94 8.88
C ALA A 566 -40.67 -0.42 9.00
N ARG A 567 -39.57 -0.02 9.66
CA ARG A 567 -39.21 1.38 9.92
C ARG A 567 -38.29 2.00 8.88
N ILE A 568 -37.95 1.25 7.82
CA ILE A 568 -37.16 1.77 6.69
C ILE A 568 -37.93 2.92 6.04
N THR A 569 -37.25 4.03 5.80
CA THR A 569 -37.77 5.20 5.09
C THR A 569 -36.98 5.45 3.83
N GLY A 570 -37.65 5.85 2.74
CA GLY A 570 -36.97 6.16 1.48
C GLY A 570 -36.28 4.95 0.88
N SER A 571 -35.02 5.13 0.46
CA SER A 571 -34.18 4.14 -0.22
C SER A 571 -33.09 3.53 0.68
N ASP A 572 -33.29 3.58 2.00
CA ASP A 572 -32.35 3.02 2.96
C ASP A 572 -32.18 1.50 2.79
N ASN A 573 -30.92 1.05 2.86
CA ASN A 573 -30.61 -0.35 3.08
C ASN A 573 -30.58 -0.63 4.59
N ILE A 574 -30.97 -1.85 4.95
CA ILE A 574 -30.89 -2.34 6.33
C ILE A 574 -30.44 -3.79 6.33
N VAL A 575 -29.54 -4.13 7.25
CA VAL A 575 -29.04 -5.50 7.44
C VAL A 575 -29.14 -5.85 8.91
N ALA A 576 -29.67 -7.03 9.19
CA ALA A 576 -29.79 -7.62 10.51
C ALA A 576 -28.86 -8.84 10.62
N PHE A 577 -27.97 -8.81 11.61
CA PHE A 577 -27.12 -9.94 11.98
C PHE A 577 -27.66 -10.57 13.26
N ARG A 578 -28.17 -11.80 13.17
CA ARG A 578 -28.49 -12.63 14.33
C ARG A 578 -27.37 -13.64 14.52
N THR A 579 -26.82 -13.69 15.74
CA THR A 579 -25.69 -14.57 16.07
C THR A 579 -25.93 -15.29 17.39
N GLU A 580 -24.98 -16.13 17.84
CA GLU A 580 -25.04 -16.70 19.20
C GLU A 580 -25.00 -15.59 20.27
N ARG A 581 -24.19 -14.55 20.08
CA ARG A 581 -24.10 -13.40 21.00
C ARG A 581 -25.26 -12.41 20.84
N TYR A 582 -25.72 -12.18 19.60
CA TYR A 582 -26.85 -11.32 19.25
C TYR A 582 -28.13 -12.16 19.01
N SER A 583 -28.50 -12.98 20.00
CA SER A 583 -29.58 -13.97 19.89
C SER A 583 -30.96 -13.41 20.23
N SER A 584 -31.05 -12.55 21.26
CA SER A 584 -32.29 -11.90 21.70
C SER A 584 -32.64 -10.69 20.84
N GLN A 585 -31.65 -9.86 20.51
CA GLN A 585 -31.77 -8.70 19.63
C GLN A 585 -30.70 -8.78 18.55
N PRO A 586 -31.06 -8.79 17.26
CA PRO A 586 -30.09 -8.77 16.18
C PRO A 586 -29.36 -7.43 16.14
N LEU A 587 -28.10 -7.45 15.70
CA LEU A 587 -27.35 -6.25 15.37
C LEU A 587 -27.88 -5.67 14.06
N ILE A 588 -28.35 -4.44 14.08
CA ILE A 588 -28.92 -3.75 12.91
C ILE A 588 -27.95 -2.69 12.41
N VAL A 589 -27.67 -2.70 11.10
CA VAL A 589 -26.98 -1.61 10.39
C VAL A 589 -27.92 -1.05 9.34
N GLN A 590 -28.19 0.25 9.38
CA GLN A 590 -29.11 0.95 8.48
C GLN A 590 -28.51 2.26 7.99
N GLY A 591 -28.80 2.59 6.73
CA GLY A 591 -28.63 3.93 6.17
C GLY A 591 -28.71 3.91 4.64
N PRO A 592 -28.29 5.00 3.96
CA PRO A 592 -28.39 5.09 2.51
C PRO A 592 -27.64 3.95 1.81
N GLY A 593 -28.39 3.14 1.06
CA GLY A 593 -27.89 1.94 0.39
C GLY A 593 -27.25 2.15 -0.98
N ALA A 594 -27.34 3.37 -1.49
CA ALA A 594 -26.87 3.81 -2.80
C ALA A 594 -26.60 5.31 -2.77
N GLY A 595 -25.90 5.82 -3.78
CA GLY A 595 -25.57 7.22 -3.92
C GLY A 595 -24.08 7.44 -4.17
N PRO A 596 -23.68 8.37 -5.07
CA PRO A 596 -22.29 8.57 -5.43
C PRO A 596 -21.39 8.92 -4.25
N GLU A 597 -21.81 9.91 -3.43
CA GLU A 597 -21.03 10.39 -2.28
C GLU A 597 -20.83 9.31 -1.21
N VAL A 598 -21.88 8.56 -0.89
CA VAL A 598 -21.85 7.53 0.14
C VAL A 598 -21.02 6.33 -0.31
N THR A 599 -21.18 5.91 -1.57
CA THR A 599 -20.42 4.78 -2.13
C THR A 599 -18.95 5.15 -2.29
N ALA A 600 -18.64 6.32 -2.86
CA ALA A 600 -17.27 6.82 -2.96
C ALA A 600 -16.63 7.00 -1.57
N GLY A 601 -17.40 7.47 -0.58
CA GLY A 601 -16.97 7.57 0.81
C GLY A 601 -16.61 6.22 1.42
N GLY A 602 -17.37 5.16 1.10
CA GLY A 602 -17.03 3.79 1.49
C GLY A 602 -15.75 3.28 0.82
N VAL A 603 -15.55 3.57 -0.47
CA VAL A 603 -14.31 3.22 -1.20
C VAL A 603 -13.12 3.97 -0.60
N PHE A 604 -13.32 5.25 -0.25
CA PHE A 604 -12.30 6.04 0.41
C PHE A 604 -12.01 5.53 1.83
N ALA A 605 -13.02 5.07 2.56
CA ALA A 605 -12.83 4.41 3.85
C ALA A 605 -11.98 3.13 3.73
N ASP A 606 -12.20 2.32 2.69
CA ASP A 606 -11.33 1.17 2.38
C ASP A 606 -9.89 1.61 2.06
N LEU A 607 -9.71 2.72 1.34
CA LEU A 607 -8.37 3.27 1.07
C LEU A 607 -7.67 3.72 2.36
N LEU A 608 -8.37 4.39 3.27
CA LEU A 608 -7.83 4.79 4.56
C LEU A 608 -7.54 3.59 5.46
N ARG A 609 -8.40 2.56 5.44
CA ARG A 609 -8.19 1.29 6.15
C ARG A 609 -6.93 0.58 5.65
N LEU A 610 -6.73 0.52 4.33
CA LEU A 610 -5.50 0.01 3.72
C LEU A 610 -4.29 0.78 4.26
N VAL A 611 -4.34 2.11 4.21
CA VAL A 611 -3.26 2.97 4.70
C VAL A 611 -2.93 2.70 6.18
N SER A 612 -3.94 2.48 7.04
CA SER A 612 -3.73 2.04 8.43
C SER A 612 -3.07 0.66 8.54
N TYR A 613 -3.47 -0.32 7.74
CA TYR A 613 -2.83 -1.64 7.71
C TYR A 613 -1.36 -1.57 7.26
N LEU A 614 -1.02 -0.59 6.43
CA LEU A 614 0.35 -0.29 6.00
C LEU A 614 1.16 0.49 7.05
N GLY A 615 0.58 0.75 8.24
CA GLY A 615 1.27 1.35 9.38
C GLY A 615 0.96 2.82 9.62
N ALA A 616 -0.04 3.39 8.94
CA ALA A 616 -0.50 4.74 9.24
C ALA A 616 -1.27 4.82 10.55
N LYS A 617 -1.01 5.88 11.31
CA LYS A 617 -1.77 6.25 12.50
C LYS A 617 -2.77 7.32 12.07
N LEU A 618 -4.00 6.90 11.73
CA LEU A 618 -5.12 7.77 11.35
C LEU A 618 -5.97 8.17 12.56
#